data_AF-A0A537W739-F1
#
_entry.id   AF-A0A537W739-F1
#
_cell.length_a   1.000
_cell.length_b   1.000
_cell.length_c   1.000
_cell.angle_alpha   90.00
_cell.angle_beta   90.00
_cell.angle_gamma   90.00
#
_symmetry.space_group_name_H-M   'P 1'
#
loop_
_entity.id
_entity.type
_entity.pdbx_description
1 polymer ?
#
loop_
_entity_poly.entity_id
_entity_poly.type
_entity_poly.pdbx_seq_one_letter_code
_entity_poly.pdbx_strand_id
1 'polypeptide(L)'
;MRQQKNGKSSLSGEAFWRFSLAFYARPGMADALIALQDRAGLDVNLVLFALWRGALHGQRLHASEMRAAEAAIAPLRREIVAPLRALRRRLNAEGDAGIQVLRRRILGLELAAERTVQS
;
A
#
# COMPACT_ATOMS: atom_id res chain seq x y z
N MET A 1 18.39 34.42 -3.24
CA MET A 1 18.91 33.86 -4.50
C MET A 1 18.59 32.37 -4.54
N ARG A 2 17.81 31.95 -5.55
CA ARG A 2 17.50 30.58 -6.01
C ARG A 2 16.70 29.61 -5.11
N GLN A 3 15.40 29.56 -5.42
CA GLN A 3 14.60 28.33 -5.39
C GLN A 3 15.23 27.24 -6.28
N GLN A 4 15.12 25.97 -5.87
CA GLN A 4 14.88 24.76 -6.70
C GLN A 4 15.41 23.50 -5.99
N LYS A 5 14.55 22.78 -5.26
CA LYS A 5 14.61 21.32 -5.07
C LYS A 5 13.23 20.88 -4.53
N ASN A 6 12.25 20.59 -5.40
CA ASN A 6 11.06 19.79 -4.99
C ASN A 6 10.19 19.23 -6.12
N GLY A 7 10.48 19.51 -7.40
CA GLY A 7 9.60 19.08 -8.51
C GLY A 7 9.65 17.61 -8.95
N LYS A 8 10.57 16.78 -8.43
CA LYS A 8 10.74 15.37 -8.89
C LYS A 8 10.16 14.31 -7.95
N SER A 9 10.03 14.61 -6.66
CA SER A 9 9.55 13.64 -5.66
C SER A 9 8.05 13.40 -5.77
N SER A 10 7.25 14.45 -6.00
CA SER A 10 5.79 14.38 -6.14
C SER A 10 5.35 13.64 -7.40
N LEU A 11 6.07 13.81 -8.52
CA LEU A 11 5.74 13.17 -9.80
C LEU A 11 5.93 11.64 -9.77
N SER A 12 6.94 11.15 -9.04
CA SER A 12 7.18 9.70 -8.92
C SER A 12 6.19 9.04 -7.97
N GLY A 13 5.82 9.75 -6.90
CA GLY A 13 4.77 9.34 -5.96
C GLY A 13 3.39 9.24 -6.62
N GLU A 14 3.00 10.25 -7.40
CA GLU A 14 1.74 10.25 -8.13
C GLU A 14 1.68 9.17 -9.22
N ALA A 15 2.79 8.95 -9.94
CA ALA A 15 2.88 7.87 -10.93
C ALA A 15 2.75 6.48 -10.28
N PHE A 16 3.39 6.27 -9.13
CA PHE A 16 3.25 5.04 -8.36
C PHE A 16 1.81 4.85 -7.87
N TRP A 17 1.18 5.91 -7.35
CA TRP A 17 -0.21 5.88 -6.91
C TRP A 17 -1.18 5.49 -8.04
N ARG A 18 -1.03 6.11 -9.22
CA ARG A 18 -1.84 5.77 -10.40
C ARG A 18 -1.65 4.31 -10.82
N PHE A 19 -0.42 3.80 -10.77
CA PHE A 19 -0.16 2.39 -11.00
C PHE A 19 -0.86 1.51 -9.98
N SER A 20 -0.75 1.82 -8.68
CA SER A 20 -1.40 1.08 -7.60
C SER A 20 -2.91 1.00 -7.81
N LEU A 21 -3.56 2.13 -8.14
CA LEU A 21 -4.99 2.15 -8.45
C LEU A 21 -5.36 1.28 -9.65
N ALA A 22 -4.60 1.41 -10.75
CA ALA A 22 -4.84 0.61 -11.95
C ALA A 22 -4.64 -0.89 -11.68
N PHE A 23 -3.67 -1.25 -10.84
CA PHE A 23 -3.40 -2.63 -10.45
C PHE A 23 -4.54 -3.18 -9.57
N TYR A 24 -5.02 -2.40 -8.61
CA TYR A 24 -6.15 -2.75 -7.75
C TYR A 24 -7.46 -2.95 -8.53
N ALA A 25 -7.69 -2.15 -9.57
CA ALA A 25 -8.91 -2.20 -10.37
C ALA A 25 -9.02 -3.45 -11.26
N ARG A 26 -7.96 -4.24 -11.39
CA ARG A 26 -7.97 -5.47 -12.19
C ARG A 26 -8.86 -6.54 -11.51
N PRO A 27 -9.65 -7.31 -12.28
CA PRO A 27 -10.49 -8.36 -11.73
C PRO A 27 -9.70 -9.32 -10.81
N GLY A 28 -10.19 -9.51 -9.58
CA GLY A 28 -9.59 -10.39 -8.57
C GLY A 28 -8.32 -9.88 -7.88
N MET A 29 -7.76 -8.72 -8.26
CA MET A 29 -6.50 -8.22 -7.66
C MET A 29 -6.67 -7.69 -6.25
N ALA A 30 -7.78 -7.01 -5.96
CA ALA A 30 -8.08 -6.60 -4.58
C ALA A 30 -8.08 -7.81 -3.64
N ASP A 31 -8.78 -8.89 -4.01
CA ASP A 31 -8.87 -10.11 -3.21
C ASP A 31 -7.51 -10.82 -3.10
N ALA A 32 -6.74 -10.88 -4.19
CA ALA A 32 -5.40 -11.48 -4.19
C ALA A 32 -4.42 -10.71 -3.29
N LEU A 33 -4.43 -9.38 -3.34
CA LEU A 33 -3.58 -8.54 -2.49
C LEU A 33 -3.97 -8.63 -1.02
N ILE A 34 -5.27 -8.67 -0.71
CA ILE A 34 -5.77 -8.90 0.65
C ILE A 34 -5.35 -10.29 1.14
N ALA A 35 -5.50 -11.33 0.32
CA ALA A 35 -5.06 -12.68 0.65
C ALA A 35 -3.55 -12.76 0.89
N LEU A 36 -2.76 -12.04 0.08
CA LEU A 36 -1.31 -11.93 0.26
C LEU A 36 -0.95 -11.22 1.57
N GLN A 37 -1.62 -10.11 1.88
CA GLN A 37 -1.48 -9.38 3.14
C GLN A 37 -1.84 -10.24 4.34
N ASP A 38 -2.92 -11.03 4.25
CA ASP A 38 -3.44 -11.81 5.36
C ASP A 38 -2.66 -13.11 5.60
N ARG A 39 -2.19 -13.79 4.54
CA ARG A 39 -1.41 -15.04 4.66
C ARG A 39 0.07 -14.80 4.98
N ALA A 40 0.69 -13.81 4.35
CA ALA A 40 2.14 -13.60 4.43
C ALA A 40 2.53 -12.40 5.30
N GLY A 41 1.55 -11.64 5.83
CA GLY A 41 1.82 -10.43 6.63
C GLY A 41 2.50 -9.31 5.84
N LEU A 42 2.51 -9.43 4.51
CA LEU A 42 3.20 -8.51 3.62
C LEU A 42 2.53 -7.15 3.60
N ASP A 43 3.36 -6.13 3.43
CA ASP A 43 2.90 -4.77 3.21
C ASP A 43 2.58 -4.59 1.73
N VAL A 44 1.29 -4.46 1.41
CA VAL A 44 0.83 -4.42 0.02
C VAL A 44 1.43 -3.23 -0.72
N ASN A 45 1.68 -2.11 -0.05
CA ASN A 45 2.40 -1.00 -0.66
C ASN A 45 3.82 -1.35 -1.10
N LEU A 46 4.56 -2.12 -0.30
CA LEU A 46 5.91 -2.57 -0.69
C LEU A 46 5.85 -3.57 -1.86
N VAL A 47 4.84 -4.44 -1.87
CA VAL A 47 4.60 -5.37 -2.99
C VAL A 47 4.30 -4.58 -4.27
N LEU A 48 3.39 -3.59 -4.19
CA LEU A 48 3.03 -2.75 -5.32
C LEU A 48 4.19 -1.88 -5.77
N PHE A 49 4.99 -1.34 -4.85
CA PHE A 49 6.20 -0.59 -5.16
C PHE A 49 7.19 -1.46 -5.92
N ALA A 50 7.34 -2.73 -5.52
CA ALA A 50 8.19 -3.68 -6.22
C ALA A 50 7.71 -4.01 -7.63
N LEU A 51 6.41 -4.23 -7.77
CA LEU A 51 5.77 -4.47 -9.07
C LEU A 51 5.89 -3.24 -9.99
N TRP A 52 5.69 -2.04 -9.46
CA TRP A 52 5.81 -0.79 -10.21
C TRP A 52 7.24 -0.57 -10.73
N ARG A 53 8.24 -0.77 -9.88
CA ARG A 53 9.66 -0.67 -10.26
C ARG A 53 10.04 -1.71 -11.31
N GLY A 54 9.57 -2.95 -11.15
CA GLY A 54 9.76 -4.02 -12.13
C GLY A 54 9.10 -3.71 -13.48
N ALA A 55 7.87 -3.18 -13.45
CA ALA A 55 7.10 -2.89 -14.65
C ALA A 55 7.63 -1.68 -15.44
N LEU A 56 8.06 -0.61 -14.76
CA LEU A 56 8.57 0.59 -15.44
C LEU A 56 10.02 0.48 -15.89
N HIS A 57 10.87 -0.23 -15.15
CA HIS A 57 12.31 -0.19 -15.36
C HIS A 57 12.91 -1.55 -15.73
N GLY A 58 12.13 -2.65 -15.70
CA GLY A 58 12.65 -4.00 -15.92
C GLY A 58 13.68 -4.43 -14.88
N GLN A 59 13.78 -3.70 -13.76
CA GLN A 59 14.81 -3.87 -12.75
C GLN A 59 14.27 -4.64 -11.56
N ARG A 60 15.07 -5.60 -11.08
CA ARG A 60 14.88 -6.17 -9.74
C ARG A 60 15.29 -5.11 -8.72
N LEU A 61 14.45 -4.88 -7.72
CA LEU A 61 14.84 -4.07 -6.56
C LEU A 61 15.96 -4.77 -5.82
N HIS A 62 17.06 -4.06 -5.57
CA HIS A 62 18.08 -4.54 -4.67
C HIS A 62 17.57 -4.49 -3.23
N ALA A 63 18.07 -5.41 -2.40
CA ALA A 63 17.65 -5.50 -0.99
C ALA A 63 17.89 -4.18 -0.22
N SER A 64 18.87 -3.37 -0.61
CA SER A 64 19.12 -2.05 -0.04
C SER A 64 18.01 -1.05 -0.34
N GLU A 65 17.48 -1.05 -1.56
CA GLU A 65 16.37 -0.17 -1.96
C GLU A 65 15.07 -0.58 -1.26
N MET A 66 14.85 -1.89 -1.09
CA MET A 66 13.71 -2.39 -0.33
C MET A 66 13.78 -1.99 1.14
N ARG A 67 14.95 -2.12 1.78
CA ARG A 67 15.15 -1.66 3.17
C ARG A 67 14.96 -0.16 3.33
N ALA A 68 15.37 0.64 2.36
CA ALA A 68 15.15 2.09 2.38
C ALA A 68 13.65 2.42 2.28
N ALA A 69 12.92 1.74 1.40
CA ALA A 69 11.47 1.88 1.29
C ALA A 69 10.75 1.44 2.58
N GLU A 70 11.15 0.30 3.17
CA GLU A 70 10.64 -0.17 4.46
C GLU A 70 10.85 0.86 5.57
N ALA A 71 12.06 1.41 5.68
CA ALA A 71 12.40 2.40 6.69
C ALA A 71 11.59 3.70 6.51
N ALA A 72 11.37 4.13 5.27
CA ALA A 72 10.60 5.34 4.97
C ALA A 72 9.13 5.21 5.39
N ILE A 73 8.53 4.02 5.26
CA ILE A 73 7.12 3.80 5.62
C ILE A 73 6.92 3.31 7.06
N ALA A 74 7.98 2.91 7.77
CA ALA A 74 7.89 2.24 9.07
C ALA A 74 7.08 3.02 10.14
N PRO A 75 7.23 4.36 10.30
CA PRO A 75 6.46 5.10 11.29
C PRO A 75 4.95 5.06 11.02
N LEU A 76 4.54 5.40 9.79
CA LEU A 76 3.14 5.34 9.35
C LEU A 76 2.57 3.92 9.49
N ARG A 77 3.36 2.93 9.06
CA ARG A 77 2.96 1.52 9.16
C ARG A 77 2.67 1.15 10.60
N ARG A 78 3.55 1.51 11.54
CA ARG A 78 3.41 1.18 12.96
C ARG A 78 2.22 1.90 13.59
N GLU A 79 2.03 3.17 13.27
CA GLU A 79 1.10 4.05 14.01
C GLU A 79 -0.31 4.09 13.43
N ILE A 80 -0.48 3.79 12.14
CA ILE A 80 -1.77 3.91 11.46
C ILE A 80 -2.17 2.60 10.77
N VAL A 81 -1.32 2.09 9.88
CA VAL A 81 -1.69 0.93 9.02
C VAL A 81 -1.83 -0.35 9.85
N ALA A 82 -0.89 -0.65 10.74
CA ALA A 82 -0.92 -1.85 11.56
C ALA A 82 -2.12 -1.88 12.53
N PRO A 83 -2.48 -0.79 13.23
CA PRO A 83 -3.71 -0.72 14.02
C PRO A 83 -4.98 -0.95 13.18
N LEU A 84 -5.11 -0.31 12.01
CA LEU A 84 -6.26 -0.51 11.13
C LEU A 84 -6.36 -1.96 10.64
N ARG A 85 -5.23 -2.54 10.24
CA ARG A 85 -5.13 -3.95 9.82
C ARG A 85 -5.48 -4.92 10.94
N ALA A 86 -5.04 -4.65 12.16
CA ALA A 86 -5.41 -5.44 13.33
C ALA A 86 -6.92 -5.35 13.60
N LEU A 87 -7.51 -4.16 13.50
CA LEU A 87 -8.95 -3.96 13.65
C LEU A 87 -9.73 -4.72 12.58
N ARG A 88 -9.34 -4.61 11.30
CA ARG A 88 -9.96 -5.37 10.20
C ARG A 88 -9.93 -6.87 10.45
N ARG A 89 -8.79 -7.42 10.92
CA ARG A 89 -8.65 -8.85 11.23
C ARG A 89 -9.50 -9.31 12.41
N ARG A 90 -9.66 -8.48 13.44
CA ARG A 90 -10.49 -8.79 14.62
C ARG A 90 -11.98 -8.86 14.31
N LEU A 91 -12.44 -8.15 13.28
CA LEU A 91 -13.82 -8.23 12.83
C LEU A 91 -14.07 -9.58 12.15
N ASN A 92 -14.67 -10.54 12.86
CA ASN A 92 -15.10 -11.79 12.24
C ASN A 92 -16.29 -11.51 11.31
N ALA A 93 -16.20 -11.97 10.07
CA ALA A 93 -17.10 -11.61 8.99
C ALA A 93 -18.06 -12.75 8.62
N GLU A 94 -17.97 -13.88 9.32
CA GLU A 94 -18.85 -15.02 9.13
C GLU A 94 -20.29 -14.65 9.51
N GLY A 95 -21.18 -14.67 8.51
CA GLY A 95 -22.62 -14.54 8.70
C GLY A 95 -23.19 -13.12 8.79
N ASP A 96 -22.37 -12.07 8.98
CA ASP A 96 -22.86 -10.69 9.16
C ASP A 96 -22.47 -9.75 8.02
N ALA A 97 -23.46 -9.35 7.21
CA ALA A 97 -23.28 -8.43 6.08
C ALA A 97 -22.86 -7.00 6.50
N GLY A 98 -23.29 -6.53 7.67
CA GLY A 98 -22.90 -5.24 8.23
C GLY A 98 -21.42 -5.21 8.63
N ILE A 99 -20.93 -6.30 9.23
CA ILE A 99 -19.51 -6.46 9.56
C ILE A 99 -18.64 -6.55 8.29
N GLN A 100 -19.14 -7.21 7.23
CA GLN A 100 -18.47 -7.21 5.93
C GLN A 100 -18.33 -5.81 5.33
N VAL A 101 -19.37 -4.98 5.43
CA VAL A 101 -19.31 -3.56 5.01
C VAL A 101 -18.28 -2.79 5.84
N LEU A 102 -18.25 -2.98 7.16
CA LEU A 102 -17.30 -2.30 8.04
C LEU A 102 -15.84 -2.69 7.71
N ARG A 103 -15.57 -3.99 7.47
CA ARG A 103 -14.26 -4.48 7.03
C ARG A 103 -13.79 -3.82 5.74
N ARG A 104 -14.69 -3.65 4.76
CA ARG A 104 -14.38 -2.94 3.50
C ARG A 104 -14.07 -1.46 3.73
N ARG A 105 -14.78 -0.79 4.64
CA ARG A 105 -14.51 0.62 4.99
C ARG A 105 -13.15 0.78 5.67
N ILE A 106 -12.80 -0.12 6.61
CA ILE A 106 -11.49 -0.12 7.26
C ILE A 106 -10.37 -0.38 6.24
N LEU A 107 -10.58 -1.31 5.30
CA LEU A 107 -9.64 -1.50 4.19
C LEU A 107 -9.46 -0.21 3.38
N GLY A 108 -10.54 0.51 3.08
CA GLY A 108 -10.44 1.82 2.42
C GLY A 108 -9.61 2.83 3.21
N LEU A 109 -9.71 2.83 4.53
CA LEU A 109 -8.88 3.67 5.41
C LEU A 109 -7.41 3.19 5.47
N GLU A 110 -7.16 1.88 5.45
CA GLU A 110 -5.81 1.32 5.33
C GLU A 110 -5.13 1.87 4.06
N LEU A 111 -5.82 1.77 2.91
CA LEU A 111 -5.33 2.25 1.62
C LEU A 111 -5.14 3.77 1.58
N ALA A 112 -6.04 4.52 2.23
CA ALA A 112 -5.93 5.98 2.30
C ALA A 112 -4.76 6.44 3.18
N ALA A 113 -4.51 5.76 4.31
CA ALA A 113 -3.34 6.01 5.14
C ALA A 113 -2.05 5.67 4.38
N GLU A 114 -2.06 4.53 3.69
CA GLU A 114 -0.97 4.09 2.83
C GLU A 114 -0.64 5.09 1.69
N ARG A 115 -1.62 5.85 1.21
CA ARG A 115 -1.44 6.92 0.21
C ARG A 115 -0.69 8.14 0.74
N THR A 116 -0.86 8.52 2.02
CA THR A 116 -0.27 9.78 2.53
C THR A 116 1.25 9.78 2.55
N VAL A 117 1.87 8.59 2.49
CA VAL A 117 3.32 8.41 2.40
C VAL A 117 3.81 8.26 0.96
N GLN A 118 2.91 8.09 0.00
CA GLN A 118 3.23 8.00 -1.43
C GLN A 118 3.16 9.35 -2.17
N SER A 119 2.56 10.39 -1.56
CA SER A 119 2.45 11.75 -2.12
C SER A 119 3.57 12.67 -1.66
#